data_AF-A0A938V837-F1
#
_entry.id   AF-A0A938V837-F1
#
_cell.length_a   1.000
_cell.length_b   1.000
_cell.length_c   1.000
_cell.angle_alpha   90.00
_cell.angle_beta   90.00
_cell.angle_gamma   90.00
#
_symmetry.space_group_name_H-M   'P 1'
#
loop_
_entity.id
_entity.type
_entity.pdbx_description
1 polymer ?
#
loop_
_entity_poly.entity_id
_entity_poly.type
_entity_poly.pdbx_seq_one_letter_code
_entity_poly.pdbx_strand_id
1 'polypeptide(L)'
;MSIRDQLLNSLKRAMKGEMDGITLYQNAADHSNDPQIKEFFQSRAEEERAHYGYLMQYYQEITNDIEPTNLSGISGEQTAFSPIISDDFVRRIGSDQILFSAISTAILLEKDAIDHYTRCAQETDLTTLKAFYGALADWEKTHYDDLLSIQKEAEVYWWNLNQFEPF
;
A
#
# COMPACT_ATOMS: atom_id res chain seq x y z
N MET A 1 18.10 -10.58 20.80
CA MET A 1 17.30 -9.34 20.80
C MET A 1 16.00 -9.62 21.55
N SER A 2 15.51 -8.72 22.41
CA SER A 2 14.24 -8.96 23.10
C SER A 2 13.06 -8.95 22.12
N ILE A 3 11.91 -9.52 22.50
CA ILE A 3 10.69 -9.47 21.68
C ILE A 3 10.29 -8.02 21.40
N ARG A 4 10.41 -7.16 22.42
CA ARG A 4 10.17 -5.72 22.34
C ARG A 4 11.04 -5.07 21.28
N ASP A 5 12.35 -5.34 21.27
CA ASP A 5 13.27 -4.75 20.28
C ASP A 5 12.93 -5.19 18.85
N GLN A 6 12.57 -6.46 18.66
CA GLN A 6 12.20 -6.98 17.34
C GLN A 6 10.92 -6.31 16.82
N LEU A 7 9.93 -6.15 17.69
CA LEU A 7 8.68 -5.47 17.35
C LEU A 7 8.91 -3.99 17.02
N LEU A 8 9.68 -3.26 17.85
CA LEU A 8 10.00 -1.86 17.60
C LEU A 8 10.77 -1.65 16.29
N ASN A 9 11.69 -2.55 15.95
CA ASN A 9 12.40 -2.49 14.67
C ASN A 9 11.48 -2.78 13.49
N SER A 10 10.53 -3.69 13.66
CA SER A 10 9.55 -4.02 12.63
C SER A 10 8.60 -2.84 12.38
N LEU A 11 8.13 -2.19 13.44
CA LEU A 11 7.31 -0.99 13.36
C LEU A 11 8.02 0.16 12.64
N LYS A 12 9.31 0.38 12.93
CA LYS A 12 10.11 1.38 12.21
C LYS A 12 10.20 1.11 10.71
N ARG A 13 10.33 -0.16 10.32
CA ARG A 13 10.38 -0.55 8.91
C ARG A 13 9.02 -0.40 8.24
N ALA A 14 7.94 -0.80 8.92
CA ALA A 14 6.58 -0.60 8.43
C ALA A 14 6.29 0.89 8.20
N MET A 15 6.51 1.75 9.21
CA MET A 15 6.35 3.21 9.09
C MET A 15 7.19 3.83 7.96
N LYS A 16 8.35 3.24 7.62
CA LYS A 16 9.16 3.70 6.49
C LYS A 16 8.51 3.34 5.15
N GLY A 17 7.92 2.16 5.04
CA GLY A 17 7.12 1.72 3.88
C GLY A 17 5.93 2.63 3.66
N GLU A 18 5.13 2.88 4.69
CA GLU A 18 4.00 3.83 4.63
C GLU A 18 4.44 5.20 4.10
N MET A 19 5.57 5.72 4.60
CA MET A 19 6.11 7.01 4.15
C MET A 19 6.53 7.01 2.68
N ASP A 20 7.03 5.88 2.17
CA ASP A 20 7.35 5.71 0.74
C ASP A 20 6.06 5.71 -0.09
N GLY A 21 5.02 5.00 0.35
CA GLY A 21 3.69 5.02 -0.26
C GLY A 21 3.07 6.42 -0.29
N ILE A 22 3.03 7.11 0.85
CA ILE A 22 2.56 8.51 0.97
C ILE A 22 3.28 9.40 -0.05
N THR A 23 4.61 9.31 -0.11
CA THR A 23 5.42 10.16 -1.00
C THR A 23 5.12 9.87 -2.46
N LEU A 24 5.05 8.58 -2.82
CA LEU A 24 4.76 8.13 -4.17
C LEU A 24 3.39 8.62 -4.66
N TYR A 25 2.35 8.39 -3.87
CA TYR A 25 0.98 8.79 -4.21
C TYR A 25 0.81 10.30 -4.22
N GLN A 26 1.38 11.03 -3.26
CA GLN A 26 1.33 12.50 -3.26
C GLN A 26 1.99 13.09 -4.52
N ASN A 27 3.16 12.57 -4.93
CA ASN A 27 3.82 13.02 -6.15
C ASN A 27 2.98 12.75 -7.41
N ALA A 28 2.32 11.60 -7.48
CA ALA A 28 1.43 11.26 -8.60
C ALA A 28 0.18 12.16 -8.63
N ALA A 29 -0.41 12.46 -7.47
CA ALA A 29 -1.52 13.39 -7.33
C ALA A 29 -1.15 14.82 -7.76
N ASP A 30 0.04 15.28 -7.40
CA ASP A 30 0.52 16.64 -7.73
C ASP A 30 0.92 16.79 -9.20
N HIS A 31 1.30 15.69 -9.87
CA HIS A 31 1.58 15.67 -11.30
C HIS A 31 0.32 15.82 -12.16
N SER A 32 -0.82 15.27 -11.72
CA SER A 32 -2.04 15.28 -12.51
C SER A 32 -2.89 16.53 -12.31
N ASN A 33 -3.40 17.09 -13.41
CA ASN A 33 -4.45 18.12 -13.40
C ASN A 33 -5.86 17.54 -13.51
N ASP A 34 -6.00 16.22 -13.72
CA ASP A 34 -7.30 15.56 -13.79
C ASP A 34 -7.84 15.36 -12.37
N PRO A 35 -9.04 15.89 -12.04
CA PRO A 35 -9.58 15.80 -10.68
C PRO A 35 -9.79 14.38 -10.19
N GLN A 36 -10.18 13.43 -11.05
CA GLN A 36 -10.45 12.04 -10.64
C GLN A 36 -9.14 11.30 -10.34
N ILE A 37 -8.11 11.53 -11.14
CA ILE A 37 -6.77 10.95 -10.90
C ILE A 37 -6.17 11.52 -9.62
N LYS A 38 -6.29 12.83 -9.45
CA LYS A 38 -5.78 13.52 -8.26
C LYS A 38 -6.49 13.01 -7.00
N GLU A 39 -7.80 12.91 -7.02
CA GLU A 39 -8.59 12.37 -5.91
C GLU A 39 -8.22 10.92 -5.61
N PHE A 40 -8.06 10.07 -6.63
CA PHE A 40 -7.60 8.70 -6.45
C PHE A 40 -6.26 8.64 -5.71
N PHE A 41 -5.21 9.28 -6.22
CA PHE A 41 -3.90 9.24 -5.58
C PHE A 41 -3.86 9.93 -4.21
N GLN A 42 -4.64 11.00 -4.00
CA GLN A 42 -4.78 11.63 -2.69
C GLN A 42 -5.45 10.70 -1.68
N SER A 43 -6.48 9.96 -2.08
CA SER A 43 -7.16 9.00 -1.21
C SER A 43 -6.21 7.88 -0.76
N ARG A 44 -5.37 7.38 -1.69
CA ARG A 44 -4.32 6.40 -1.40
C ARG A 44 -3.29 6.96 -0.42
N ALA A 45 -2.78 8.16 -0.67
CA ALA A 45 -1.83 8.82 0.23
C ALA A 45 -2.39 9.04 1.65
N GLU A 46 -3.70 9.30 1.78
CA GLU A 46 -4.35 9.47 3.08
C GLU A 46 -4.56 8.13 3.80
N GLU A 47 -4.81 7.05 3.06
CA GLU A 47 -4.85 5.69 3.60
C GLU A 47 -3.52 5.29 4.23
N GLU A 48 -2.40 5.45 3.50
CA GLU A 48 -1.05 5.20 4.02
C GLU A 48 -0.73 6.10 5.24
N ARG A 49 -1.25 7.34 5.26
CA ARG A 49 -1.07 8.25 6.39
C ARG A 49 -1.80 7.76 7.64
N ALA A 50 -2.99 7.17 7.48
CA ALA A 50 -3.71 6.54 8.56
C ALA A 50 -2.93 5.33 9.09
N HIS A 51 -2.46 4.44 8.21
CA HIS A 51 -1.61 3.30 8.56
C HIS A 51 -0.35 3.74 9.34
N TYR A 52 0.38 4.73 8.84
CA TYR A 52 1.52 5.33 9.54
C TYR A 52 1.14 5.83 10.94
N GLY A 53 0.01 6.53 11.06
CA GLY A 53 -0.50 7.04 12.34
C GLY A 53 -0.74 5.93 13.36
N TYR A 54 -1.36 4.83 12.92
CA TYR A 54 -1.58 3.65 13.76
C TYR A 54 -0.27 3.00 14.20
N LEU A 55 0.67 2.79 13.28
CA LEU A 55 1.97 2.20 13.59
C LEU A 55 2.79 3.08 14.55
N MET A 56 2.70 4.41 14.40
CA MET A 56 3.34 5.37 15.29
C MET A 56 2.73 5.31 16.69
N GLN A 57 1.41 5.27 16.81
CA GLN A 57 0.73 5.14 18.10
C GLN A 57 1.16 3.83 18.79
N TYR A 58 1.11 2.72 18.07
CA TYR A 58 1.50 1.41 18.59
C TYR A 58 2.98 1.37 19.02
N TYR A 59 3.87 2.01 18.25
CA TYR A 59 5.27 2.20 18.61
C TYR A 59 5.45 3.00 19.91
N GLN A 60 4.69 4.08 20.08
CA GLN A 60 4.72 4.91 21.28
C GLN A 60 4.20 4.17 22.51
N GLU A 61 3.13 3.39 22.38
CA GLU A 61 2.58 2.57 23.47
C GLU A 61 3.63 1.57 23.98
N ILE A 62 4.25 0.80 23.08
CA ILE A 62 5.31 -0.15 23.44
C ILE A 62 6.54 0.55 24.02
N THR A 63 6.91 1.71 23.50
CA THR A 63 8.07 2.47 24.01
C THR A 63 7.82 3.00 25.42
N ASN A 64 6.59 3.35 25.75
CA ASN A 64 6.20 3.89 27.05
C ASN A 64 5.70 2.82 28.05
N ASP A 65 5.86 1.53 27.73
CA ASP A 65 5.40 0.40 28.56
C ASP A 65 3.88 0.45 28.84
N ILE A 66 3.12 0.95 27.87
CA ILE A 66 1.66 0.95 27.84
C ILE A 66 1.20 -0.33 27.13
N GLU A 67 0.13 -0.95 27.64
CA GLU A 67 -0.50 -2.09 26.96
C GLU A 67 -0.90 -1.70 25.53
N PRO A 68 -0.36 -2.37 24.50
CA PRO A 68 -0.56 -1.95 23.11
C PRO A 68 -2.02 -2.15 22.66
N THR A 69 -2.50 -1.21 21.86
CA THR A 69 -3.82 -1.27 21.22
C THR A 69 -3.92 -2.54 20.36
N ASN A 70 -5.05 -3.24 20.44
CA ASN A 70 -5.19 -4.53 19.77
C ASN A 70 -5.21 -4.39 18.24
N LEU A 71 -4.24 -5.04 17.58
CA LEU A 71 -4.09 -5.08 16.13
C LEU A 71 -5.25 -5.77 15.41
N SER A 72 -5.98 -6.67 16.10
CA SER A 72 -7.10 -7.43 15.52
C SER A 72 -8.33 -6.56 15.19
N GLY A 73 -8.42 -5.34 15.71
CA GLY A 73 -9.51 -4.41 15.43
C GLY A 73 -9.29 -3.53 14.19
N ILE A 74 -8.13 -3.65 13.53
CA ILE A 74 -7.71 -2.80 12.41
C ILE A 74 -7.92 -3.51 11.06
N SER A 75 -8.65 -4.62 11.06
CA SER A 75 -9.12 -5.28 9.85
C SER A 75 -10.15 -4.40 9.14
N GLY A 76 -9.66 -3.49 8.30
CA GLY A 76 -10.28 -3.17 7.01
C GLY A 76 -11.66 -2.52 7.00
N GLU A 77 -12.13 -1.86 8.08
CA GLU A 77 -13.18 -0.84 7.91
C GLU A 77 -12.56 0.44 7.35
N GLN A 78 -12.02 0.33 6.14
CA GLN A 78 -11.75 1.49 5.31
C GLN A 78 -12.75 1.40 4.19
N THR A 79 -13.54 2.46 4.04
CA THR A 79 -14.37 2.68 2.86
C THR A 79 -13.42 2.62 1.68
N ALA A 80 -13.30 1.45 1.03
CA ALA A 80 -12.56 1.29 -0.19
C ALA A 80 -13.06 2.43 -1.09
N PHE A 81 -12.17 3.36 -1.43
CA PHE A 81 -12.44 4.26 -2.51
C PHE A 81 -12.54 3.31 -3.70
N SER A 82 -13.76 2.89 -4.00
CA SER A 82 -14.12 2.16 -5.20
C SER A 82 -14.71 3.24 -6.10
N PRO A 83 -13.87 4.13 -6.67
CA PRO A 83 -14.34 4.82 -7.83
C PRO A 83 -14.72 3.71 -8.80
N ILE A 84 -15.82 3.88 -9.51
CA ILE A 84 -16.06 3.08 -10.69
C ILE A 84 -14.83 3.33 -11.56
N ILE A 85 -13.86 2.41 -11.52
CA ILE A 85 -12.65 2.44 -12.34
C ILE A 85 -13.19 2.34 -13.76
N SER A 86 -13.35 3.51 -14.37
CA SER A 86 -13.92 3.61 -15.69
C SER A 86 -12.81 3.39 -16.71
N ASP A 87 -13.17 2.87 -17.89
CA ASP A 87 -12.26 2.76 -19.03
C ASP A 87 -11.53 4.09 -19.31
N ASP A 88 -12.22 5.21 -19.07
CA ASP A 88 -11.69 6.57 -19.19
C ASP A 88 -10.58 6.87 -18.17
N PHE A 89 -10.75 6.44 -16.92
CA PHE A 89 -9.74 6.59 -15.87
C PHE A 89 -8.49 5.78 -16.21
N VAL A 90 -8.68 4.50 -16.53
CA VAL A 90 -7.61 3.56 -16.88
C VAL A 90 -6.83 4.06 -18.10
N ARG A 91 -7.54 4.54 -19.13
CA ARG A 91 -6.92 5.16 -20.31
C ARG A 91 -5.99 6.29 -19.92
N ARG A 92 -6.44 7.21 -19.05
CA ARG A 92 -5.64 8.37 -18.65
C ARG A 92 -4.36 7.94 -17.93
N ILE A 93 -4.44 6.96 -17.02
CA ILE A 93 -3.26 6.37 -16.35
C ILE A 93 -2.31 5.75 -17.38
N GLY A 94 -2.80 4.90 -18.28
CA GLY A 94 -1.98 4.23 -19.29
C GLY A 94 -1.35 5.18 -20.32
N SER A 95 -1.94 6.36 -20.55
CA SER A 95 -1.42 7.36 -21.48
C SER A 95 -0.36 8.30 -20.88
N ASP A 96 -0.20 8.33 -19.55
CA ASP A 96 0.79 9.15 -18.86
C ASP A 96 1.87 8.27 -18.22
N GLN A 97 3.10 8.39 -18.72
CA GLN A 97 4.22 7.56 -18.28
C GLN A 97 4.54 7.71 -16.78
N ILE A 98 4.37 8.91 -16.22
CA ILE A 98 4.65 9.17 -14.80
C ILE A 98 3.59 8.50 -13.94
N LEU A 99 2.31 8.60 -14.31
CA LEU A 99 1.22 7.95 -13.57
C LEU A 99 1.31 6.41 -13.67
N PHE A 100 1.59 5.87 -14.86
CA PHE A 100 1.79 4.43 -15.05
C PHE A 100 3.00 3.92 -14.26
N SER A 101 4.10 4.68 -14.23
CA SER A 101 5.27 4.35 -13.42
C SER A 101 4.95 4.39 -11.92
N ALA A 102 4.11 5.34 -11.47
CA ALA A 102 3.70 5.42 -10.07
C ALA A 102 2.91 4.18 -9.65
N ILE A 103 1.92 3.75 -10.45
CA ILE A 103 1.17 2.51 -10.20
C ILE A 103 2.10 1.29 -10.18
N SER A 104 2.99 1.16 -11.17
CA SER A 104 3.92 0.02 -11.25
C SER A 104 4.89 -0.02 -10.08
N THR A 105 5.33 1.15 -9.60
CA THR A 105 6.20 1.26 -8.42
C THR A 105 5.45 0.89 -7.14
N ALA A 106 4.20 1.35 -6.99
CA ALA A 106 3.36 1.00 -5.86
C ALA A 106 3.16 -0.52 -5.78
N ILE A 107 2.79 -1.17 -6.89
CA ILE A 107 2.63 -2.63 -6.98
C ILE A 107 3.90 -3.37 -6.53
N LEU A 108 5.08 -2.88 -6.90
CA LEU A 108 6.35 -3.48 -6.48
C LEU A 108 6.56 -3.32 -4.97
N LEU A 109 6.32 -2.13 -4.43
CA LEU A 109 6.41 -1.87 -2.99
C LEU A 109 5.46 -2.78 -2.20
N GLU A 110 4.20 -2.87 -2.61
CA GLU A 110 3.21 -3.74 -1.95
C GLU A 110 3.65 -5.20 -2.02
N LYS A 111 4.11 -5.66 -3.18
CA LYS A 111 4.55 -7.05 -3.35
C LYS A 111 5.73 -7.39 -2.45
N ASP A 112 6.71 -6.49 -2.37
CA ASP A 112 7.89 -6.66 -1.52
C ASP A 112 7.50 -6.65 -0.03
N ALA A 113 6.56 -5.80 0.37
CA ALA A 113 6.02 -5.72 1.73
C ALA A 113 5.25 -7.00 2.10
N ILE A 114 4.36 -7.48 1.24
CA ILE A 114 3.63 -8.76 1.42
C ILE A 114 4.61 -9.91 1.63
N ASP A 115 5.59 -10.06 0.74
CA ASP A 115 6.59 -11.13 0.83
C ASP A 115 7.42 -11.01 2.10
N HIS A 116 7.77 -9.79 2.49
CA HIS A 116 8.52 -9.52 3.69
C HIS A 116 7.76 -9.92 4.95
N TYR A 117 6.54 -9.42 5.13
CA TYR A 117 5.75 -9.69 6.32
C TYR A 117 5.27 -11.13 6.38
N THR A 118 4.89 -11.72 5.25
CA THR A 118 4.54 -13.16 5.20
C THR A 118 5.70 -14.03 5.68
N ARG A 119 6.92 -13.74 5.23
CA ARG A 119 8.13 -14.46 5.66
C ARG A 119 8.38 -14.27 7.16
N CYS A 120 8.30 -13.04 7.66
CA CYS A 120 8.49 -12.76 9.09
C CYS A 120 7.42 -13.46 9.97
N ALA A 121 6.17 -13.53 9.50
CA ALA A 121 5.10 -14.28 10.17
C ALA A 121 5.40 -15.79 10.23
N GLN A 122 6.02 -16.36 9.20
CA GLN A 122 6.39 -17.77 9.13
C GLN A 122 7.61 -18.12 9.99
N GLU A 123 8.59 -17.20 10.09
CA GLU A 123 9.86 -17.42 10.79
C GLU A 123 9.76 -17.18 12.30
N THR A 124 8.69 -16.55 12.80
CA THR A 124 8.51 -16.29 14.23
C THR A 124 7.61 -17.34 14.91
N ASP A 125 8.07 -17.81 16.07
CA ASP A 125 7.27 -18.68 16.97
C ASP A 125 6.36 -17.89 17.92
N LEU A 126 6.49 -16.55 17.94
CA LEU A 126 5.77 -15.69 18.87
C LEU A 126 4.41 -15.30 18.29
N THR A 127 3.33 -15.73 18.94
CA THR A 127 1.95 -15.48 18.51
C THR A 127 1.68 -14.00 18.24
N THR A 128 2.18 -13.10 19.11
CA THR A 128 2.00 -11.65 18.96
C THR A 128 2.67 -11.11 17.69
N LEU A 129 3.91 -11.54 17.39
CA LEU A 129 4.61 -11.11 16.17
C LEU A 129 3.97 -11.71 14.93
N LYS A 130 3.53 -12.97 14.99
CA LYS A 130 2.82 -13.63 13.89
C LYS A 130 1.54 -12.90 13.52
N ALA A 131 0.74 -12.50 14.51
CA ALA A 131 -0.47 -11.71 14.29
C ALA A 131 -0.16 -10.31 13.73
N PHE A 132 0.88 -9.65 14.24
CA PHE A 132 1.30 -8.34 13.75
C PHE A 132 1.72 -8.38 12.28
N TYR A 133 2.61 -9.29 11.90
CA TYR A 133 3.04 -9.42 10.51
C TYR A 133 1.91 -9.88 9.59
N GLY A 134 1.01 -10.74 10.08
CA GLY A 134 -0.18 -11.14 9.31
C GLY A 134 -1.08 -9.94 8.98
N ALA A 135 -1.36 -9.08 9.97
CA ALA A 135 -2.17 -7.89 9.75
C ALA A 135 -1.54 -6.93 8.72
N LEU A 136 -0.22 -6.70 8.79
CA LEU A 136 0.47 -5.88 7.80
C LEU A 136 0.38 -6.51 6.41
N ALA A 137 0.67 -7.81 6.27
CA ALA A 137 0.57 -8.49 4.99
C ALA A 137 -0.83 -8.40 4.37
N ASP A 138 -1.88 -8.41 5.19
CA ASP A 138 -3.27 -8.27 4.72
C ASP A 138 -3.60 -6.85 4.23
N TRP A 139 -3.03 -5.80 4.85
CA TRP A 139 -3.16 -4.42 4.36
C TRP A 139 -2.54 -4.28 2.98
N GLU A 140 -1.25 -4.62 2.86
CA GLU A 140 -0.50 -4.49 1.60
C GLU A 140 -1.11 -5.35 0.48
N LYS A 141 -1.69 -6.50 0.83
CA LYS A 141 -2.38 -7.35 -0.13
C LYS A 141 -3.62 -6.68 -0.72
N THR A 142 -4.40 -5.99 0.11
CA THR A 142 -5.57 -5.24 -0.36
C THR A 142 -5.14 -4.20 -1.38
N HIS A 143 -4.08 -3.46 -1.08
CA HIS A 143 -3.49 -2.45 -1.96
C HIS A 143 -2.97 -3.05 -3.27
N TYR A 144 -2.23 -4.15 -3.17
CA TYR A 144 -1.69 -4.87 -4.32
C TYR A 144 -2.81 -5.33 -5.27
N ASP A 145 -3.86 -5.94 -4.74
CA ASP A 145 -4.97 -6.47 -5.55
C ASP A 145 -5.71 -5.33 -6.27
N ASP A 146 -5.95 -4.20 -5.59
CA ASP A 146 -6.57 -3.01 -6.16
C ASP A 146 -5.71 -2.41 -7.30
N LEU A 147 -4.41 -2.20 -7.06
CA LEU A 147 -3.50 -1.61 -8.05
C LEU A 147 -3.27 -2.54 -9.25
N LEU A 148 -3.17 -3.85 -9.01
CA LEU A 148 -2.96 -4.84 -10.07
C LEU A 148 -4.14 -4.88 -11.04
N SER A 149 -5.37 -4.64 -10.56
CA SER A 149 -6.54 -4.53 -11.43
C SER A 149 -6.40 -3.34 -12.39
N ILE A 150 -6.01 -2.17 -11.87
CA ILE A 150 -5.78 -0.94 -12.65
C ILE A 150 -4.67 -1.15 -13.69
N GLN A 151 -3.53 -1.74 -13.28
CA GLN A 151 -2.39 -1.96 -14.18
C GLN A 151 -2.77 -2.88 -15.35
N LYS A 152 -3.45 -4.01 -15.08
CA LYS A 152 -3.86 -4.96 -16.14
C LYS A 152 -4.77 -4.29 -17.16
N GLU A 153 -5.73 -3.49 -16.71
CA GLU A 153 -6.62 -2.77 -17.62
C GLU A 153 -5.87 -1.68 -18.40
N ALA A 154 -4.92 -1.00 -17.77
CA ALA A 154 -4.10 0.04 -18.41
C ALA A 154 -3.15 -0.53 -19.47
N GLU A 155 -2.55 -1.69 -19.22
CA GLU A 155 -1.67 -2.38 -20.16
C GLU A 155 -2.42 -2.84 -21.42
N VAL A 156 -3.62 -3.42 -21.26
CA VAL A 156 -4.49 -3.81 -22.38
C VAL A 156 -4.75 -2.59 -23.28
N TYR A 157 -5.05 -1.44 -22.68
CA TYR A 157 -5.27 -0.22 -23.44
C TYR A 157 -3.99 0.30 -24.12
N TRP A 158 -2.85 0.28 -23.43
CA TRP A 158 -1.57 0.69 -24.02
C TRP A 158 -1.21 -0.16 -25.24
N TRP A 159 -1.41 -1.48 -25.18
CA TRP A 159 -1.19 -2.39 -26.31
C TRP A 159 -2.12 -2.07 -27.50
N ASN A 160 -3.40 -1.84 -27.22
CA ASN A 160 -4.39 -1.49 -28.24
C ASN A 160 -4.09 -0.14 -28.92
N LEU A 161 -3.68 0.88 -28.16
CA LEU A 161 -3.32 2.20 -28.69
C LEU A 161 -2.11 2.15 -29.62
N ASN A 162 -1.09 1.40 -29.22
CA ASN A 162 0.20 1.37 -29.91
C ASN A 162 0.21 0.37 -31.09
N GLN A 163 -0.93 -0.28 -31.38
CA GLN A 163 -1.06 -1.30 -32.45
C GLN A 163 0.06 -2.34 -32.40
N PHE A 164 0.46 -2.76 -31.20
CA PHE A 164 1.37 -3.92 -31.06
C PHE A 164 0.57 -5.18 -31.37
N GLU A 165 0.40 -5.50 -32.66
CA GLU A 165 0.01 -6.83 -33.06
C GLU A 165 1.20 -7.78 -32.90
N PRO A 166 1.09 -8.84 -32.08
CA PRO A 166 2.01 -9.95 -32.18
C PRO A 166 1.63 -10.74 -33.43
N PHE A 167 2.08 -10.23 -34.60
CA PHE A 167 2.15 -10.88 -35.93
C PHE A 167 1.01 -11.84 -36.34
#